data_AF-A0A6B2G9T3-F1
#
_entry.id   AF-A0A6B2G9T3-F1
#
_cell.length_a   1.000
_cell.length_b   1.000
_cell.length_c   1.000
_cell.angle_alpha   90.00
_cell.angle_beta   90.00
_cell.angle_gamma   90.00
#
_symmetry.space_group_name_H-M   'P 1'
#
loop_
_entity.id
_entity.type
_entity.pdbx_description
1 polymer ?
#
loop_
_entity_poly.entity_id
_entity_poly.type
_entity_poly.pdbx_seq_one_letter_code
_entity_poly.pdbx_strand_id
1 'polypeptide(L)'
;VTYSLIGNVLFGRLKFGLTTNRYFNYRTSFNALLILFILATGDNWSAFMLDSSIEPPFCTFDANAPIKTDCGSKIGAVIYFLSYLLIIQQAILNLFIATVLSNFAVFCASDEINGRFKPSDITTYLTMWNKYDKQQNSEISRNYARMLCLEYFKLKQYTTTEDIYVLFQLYEQLDREIKATYLNEDDQRVDNNDFKKEGKISFRNLMLLLATKLANIKASFKTNDLLSKLALEEDITENVSATLIA
;
A
#
# COMPACT_ATOMS: atom_id res chain seq x y z
N VAL A 1 -22.39 -2.56 -13.59
CA VAL A 1 -23.41 -1.71 -14.24
C VAL A 1 -23.76 -2.20 -15.64
N THR A 2 -22.80 -2.37 -16.56
CA THR A 2 -23.10 -2.88 -17.93
C THR A 2 -23.91 -4.17 -17.94
N TYR A 3 -23.52 -5.16 -17.12
CA TYR A 3 -24.28 -6.41 -16.98
C TYR A 3 -25.70 -6.21 -16.43
N SER A 4 -25.96 -5.20 -15.60
CA SER A 4 -27.33 -4.98 -15.08
C SER A 4 -28.24 -4.37 -16.14
N LEU A 5 -27.70 -3.54 -17.04
CA LEU A 5 -28.41 -3.06 -18.23
C LEU A 5 -28.71 -4.19 -19.20
N ILE A 6 -27.71 -5.04 -19.50
CA ILE A 6 -27.89 -6.20 -20.37
C ILE A 6 -28.94 -7.16 -19.79
N GLY A 7 -28.88 -7.44 -18.48
CA GLY A 7 -29.86 -8.29 -17.80
C GLY A 7 -31.27 -7.72 -17.84
N ASN A 8 -31.44 -6.40 -17.72
CA ASN A 8 -32.74 -5.74 -17.87
C ASN A 8 -33.28 -5.88 -19.30
N VAL A 9 -32.43 -5.72 -20.33
CA VAL A 9 -32.84 -5.90 -21.73
C VAL A 9 -33.21 -7.35 -22.03
N LEU A 10 -32.45 -8.32 -21.54
CA LEU A 10 -32.66 -9.75 -21.83
C LEU A 10 -33.79 -10.37 -21.00
N PHE A 11 -33.89 -10.03 -19.71
CA PHE A 11 -34.73 -10.73 -18.73
C PHE A 11 -35.71 -9.79 -18.00
N GLY A 12 -35.84 -8.53 -18.42
CA GLY A 12 -36.69 -7.55 -17.74
C GLY A 12 -38.17 -7.92 -17.64
N ARG A 13 -38.66 -8.81 -18.50
CA ARG A 13 -40.04 -9.34 -18.47
C ARG A 13 -40.15 -10.79 -18.00
N LEU A 14 -39.05 -11.39 -17.56
CA LEU A 14 -39.01 -12.78 -17.13
C LEU A 14 -40.06 -13.07 -16.06
N LYS A 15 -40.75 -14.20 -16.22
CA LYS A 15 -41.67 -14.73 -15.21
C LYS A 15 -40.92 -15.01 -13.91
N PHE A 16 -41.58 -14.76 -12.78
CA PHE A 16 -41.02 -15.11 -11.47
C PHE A 16 -40.90 -16.63 -11.34
N GLY A 17 -39.76 -17.06 -10.81
CA GLY A 17 -39.36 -18.45 -10.68
C GLY A 17 -39.08 -18.82 -9.23
N LEU A 18 -38.12 -19.72 -9.02
CA LEU A 18 -37.74 -20.20 -7.69
C LEU A 18 -36.96 -19.13 -6.91
N THR A 19 -36.08 -18.39 -7.59
CA THR A 19 -35.24 -17.35 -6.99
C THR A 19 -35.61 -15.95 -7.46
N THR A 20 -36.11 -15.82 -8.68
CA THR A 20 -36.57 -14.55 -9.25
C THR A 20 -37.93 -14.17 -8.68
N ASN A 21 -38.03 -13.05 -7.96
CA ASN A 21 -39.23 -12.62 -7.26
C ASN A 21 -39.41 -11.08 -7.27
N ARG A 22 -40.38 -10.56 -6.50
CA ARG A 22 -40.68 -9.11 -6.45
C ARG A 22 -39.49 -8.24 -5.99
N TYR A 23 -38.55 -8.81 -5.24
CA TYR A 23 -37.36 -8.12 -4.75
C TYR A 23 -36.15 -8.39 -5.66
N PHE A 24 -35.97 -9.63 -6.09
CA PHE A 24 -34.88 -10.05 -6.97
C PHE A 24 -35.43 -10.26 -8.39
N ASN A 25 -35.36 -9.22 -9.22
CA ASN A 25 -35.77 -9.29 -10.62
C ASN A 25 -34.95 -8.37 -11.52
N TYR A 26 -35.13 -8.54 -12.83
CA TYR A 26 -34.44 -7.74 -13.85
C TYR A 26 -35.25 -6.54 -14.34
N ARG A 27 -36.43 -6.25 -13.76
CA ARG A 27 -37.35 -5.20 -14.26
C ARG A 27 -36.76 -3.80 -14.22
N THR A 28 -35.84 -3.57 -13.28
CA THR A 28 -35.10 -2.32 -13.16
C THR A 28 -33.60 -2.62 -13.12
N SER A 29 -32.80 -1.70 -13.65
CA SER A 29 -31.35 -1.85 -13.67
C SER A 29 -30.73 -1.88 -12.26
N PHE A 30 -31.42 -1.33 -11.26
CA PHE A 30 -31.04 -1.42 -9.86
C PHE A 30 -31.31 -2.81 -9.28
N ASN A 31 -32.50 -3.38 -9.49
CA ASN A 31 -32.80 -4.74 -9.02
C ASN A 31 -31.90 -5.78 -9.70
N ALA A 32 -31.62 -5.61 -11.00
CA ALA A 32 -30.67 -6.43 -11.73
C ALA A 32 -29.24 -6.30 -11.14
N LEU A 33 -28.85 -5.12 -10.67
CA LEU A 33 -27.56 -4.91 -10.00
C LEU A 33 -27.51 -5.64 -8.64
N LEU A 34 -28.61 -5.66 -7.89
CA LEU A 34 -28.69 -6.42 -6.64
C LEU A 34 -28.55 -7.93 -6.87
N ILE A 35 -29.18 -8.46 -7.92
CA ILE A 35 -28.96 -9.87 -8.30
C ILE A 35 -27.48 -10.10 -8.61
N LEU A 36 -26.87 -9.26 -9.45
CA LEU A 36 -25.45 -9.40 -9.81
C LEU A 36 -24.52 -9.32 -8.59
N PHE A 37 -24.85 -8.48 -7.61
CA PHE A 37 -24.11 -8.43 -6.36
C PHE A 37 -24.14 -9.76 -5.60
N ILE A 38 -25.30 -10.43 -5.57
CA ILE A 38 -25.41 -11.78 -5.00
C ILE A 38 -24.62 -12.78 -5.87
N LEU A 39 -24.74 -12.71 -7.18
CA LEU A 39 -24.01 -13.61 -8.09
C LEU A 39 -22.48 -13.46 -7.96
N ALA A 40 -21.99 -12.27 -7.60
CA ALA A 40 -20.56 -12.03 -7.38
C ALA A 40 -19.98 -12.86 -6.22
N THR A 41 -20.79 -13.28 -5.25
CA THR A 41 -20.34 -14.16 -4.17
C THR A 41 -20.16 -15.61 -4.64
N GLY A 42 -20.65 -15.96 -5.84
CA GLY A 42 -20.58 -17.32 -6.37
C GLY A 42 -21.64 -18.26 -5.80
N ASP A 43 -22.60 -17.76 -5.03
CA ASP A 43 -23.68 -18.57 -4.47
C ASP A 43 -24.97 -18.45 -5.30
N ASN A 44 -25.73 -19.55 -5.35
CA ASN A 44 -27.08 -19.65 -5.92
C ASN A 44 -27.25 -19.15 -7.37
N TRP A 45 -26.16 -18.96 -8.11
CA TRP A 45 -26.18 -18.44 -9.49
C TRP A 45 -26.83 -19.41 -10.48
N SER A 46 -26.69 -20.71 -10.24
CA SER A 46 -27.30 -21.75 -11.08
C SER A 46 -28.83 -21.68 -11.03
N ALA A 47 -29.41 -21.33 -9.89
CA ALA A 47 -30.86 -21.17 -9.75
C ALA A 47 -31.38 -19.93 -10.49
N PHE A 48 -30.69 -18.78 -10.39
CA PHE A 48 -31.01 -17.60 -11.21
C PHE A 48 -30.86 -17.85 -12.71
N MET A 49 -29.84 -18.63 -13.11
CA MET A 49 -29.63 -19.02 -14.50
C MET A 49 -30.77 -19.93 -15.00
N LEU A 50 -31.21 -20.90 -14.19
CA LEU A 50 -32.33 -21.79 -14.50
C LEU A 50 -33.64 -21.01 -14.66
N ASP A 51 -33.95 -20.11 -13.73
CA ASP A 51 -35.11 -19.22 -13.83
C ASP A 51 -35.07 -18.38 -15.13
N SER A 52 -33.88 -17.89 -15.49
CA SER A 52 -33.66 -17.09 -16.72
C SER A 52 -33.65 -17.92 -18.01
N SER A 53 -33.67 -19.25 -17.90
CA SER A 53 -33.67 -20.22 -18.99
C SER A 53 -35.05 -20.83 -19.24
N ILE A 54 -36.10 -20.27 -18.65
CA ILE A 54 -37.47 -20.79 -18.77
C ILE A 54 -38.00 -20.68 -20.20
N GLU A 55 -38.62 -21.77 -20.67
CA GLU A 55 -39.20 -21.92 -22.00
C GLU A 55 -40.63 -22.48 -21.91
N PRO A 56 -41.44 -22.41 -22.99
CA PRO A 56 -42.78 -23.02 -23.00
C PRO A 56 -42.73 -24.52 -22.66
N PRO A 57 -43.68 -25.08 -21.89
CA PRO A 57 -44.97 -24.50 -21.45
C PRO A 57 -44.93 -23.70 -20.14
N PHE A 58 -43.75 -23.47 -19.55
CA PHE A 58 -43.63 -22.82 -18.23
C PHE A 58 -43.70 -21.28 -18.29
N CYS A 59 -43.60 -20.71 -19.49
CA CYS A 59 -43.82 -19.30 -19.81
C CYS A 59 -44.81 -19.14 -20.97
N THR A 60 -45.34 -17.94 -21.13
CA THR A 60 -46.27 -17.52 -22.17
C THR A 60 -45.53 -16.89 -23.35
N PHE A 61 -45.54 -17.60 -24.48
CA PHE A 61 -45.03 -17.09 -25.75
C PHE A 61 -46.21 -16.82 -26.69
N ASP A 62 -46.37 -15.56 -27.12
CA ASP A 62 -47.33 -15.16 -28.14
C ASP A 62 -46.61 -14.92 -29.47
N ALA A 63 -46.87 -15.79 -30.45
CA ALA A 63 -46.29 -15.71 -31.79
C ALA A 63 -46.66 -14.41 -32.53
N ASN A 64 -47.80 -13.78 -32.19
CA ASN A 64 -48.26 -12.54 -32.80
C ASN A 64 -47.65 -11.28 -32.14
N ALA A 65 -47.05 -11.43 -30.95
CA ALA A 65 -46.42 -10.36 -30.21
C ALA A 65 -45.11 -10.84 -29.55
N PRO A 66 -44.04 -11.11 -30.33
CA PRO A 66 -42.79 -11.68 -29.83
C PRO A 66 -42.10 -10.81 -28.77
N ILE A 67 -42.43 -9.52 -28.72
CA ILE A 67 -41.92 -8.56 -27.72
C ILE A 67 -42.65 -8.72 -26.36
N LYS A 68 -43.88 -9.24 -26.34
CA LYS A 68 -44.70 -9.45 -25.14
C LYS A 68 -44.60 -10.90 -24.64
N THR A 69 -43.38 -11.41 -24.55
CA THR A 69 -43.09 -12.71 -23.94
C THR A 69 -42.58 -12.52 -22.50
N ASP A 70 -42.93 -13.44 -21.61
CA ASP A 70 -42.34 -13.59 -20.27
C ASP A 70 -41.33 -14.76 -20.21
N CYS A 71 -40.99 -15.35 -21.37
CA CYS A 71 -39.99 -16.39 -21.50
C CYS A 71 -38.56 -15.86 -21.40
N GLY A 72 -37.67 -16.73 -20.96
CA GLY A 72 -36.23 -16.51 -20.96
C GLY A 72 -35.56 -16.99 -22.24
N SER A 73 -34.24 -17.16 -22.19
CA SER A 73 -33.45 -17.73 -23.27
C SER A 73 -32.40 -18.67 -22.69
N LYS A 74 -32.45 -19.96 -23.01
CA LYS A 74 -31.47 -20.94 -22.52
C LYS A 74 -30.04 -20.56 -22.88
N ILE A 75 -29.79 -20.30 -24.16
CA ILE A 75 -28.45 -19.96 -24.66
C ILE A 75 -28.02 -18.58 -24.12
N GLY A 76 -28.91 -17.60 -24.15
CA GLY A 76 -28.64 -16.25 -23.66
C GLY A 76 -28.33 -16.21 -22.17
N ALA A 77 -29.06 -16.97 -21.35
CA ALA A 77 -28.82 -17.09 -19.92
C ALA A 77 -27.46 -17.76 -19.65
N VAL A 78 -27.16 -18.90 -20.26
CA VAL A 78 -25.87 -19.58 -20.06
C VAL A 78 -24.69 -18.63 -20.37
N ILE A 79 -24.74 -17.93 -21.52
CA ILE A 79 -23.67 -16.99 -21.90
C ILE A 79 -23.60 -15.83 -20.92
N TYR A 80 -24.73 -15.22 -20.56
CA TYR A 80 -24.78 -14.07 -19.65
C TYR A 80 -24.21 -14.40 -18.26
N PHE A 81 -24.65 -15.50 -17.65
CA PHE A 81 -24.24 -15.86 -16.30
C PHE A 81 -22.79 -16.35 -16.25
N LEU A 82 -22.37 -17.22 -17.18
CA LEU A 82 -21.00 -17.74 -17.17
C LEU A 82 -19.96 -16.66 -17.50
N SER A 83 -20.25 -15.77 -18.46
CA SER A 83 -19.35 -14.65 -18.77
C SER A 83 -19.23 -13.68 -17.61
N TYR A 84 -20.34 -13.36 -16.92
CA TYR A 84 -20.32 -12.53 -15.73
C TYR A 84 -19.48 -13.13 -14.62
N LEU A 85 -19.74 -14.41 -14.28
CA LEU A 85 -19.05 -15.13 -13.21
C LEU A 85 -17.55 -15.22 -13.48
N LEU A 86 -17.14 -15.54 -14.71
CA LEU A 86 -15.73 -15.61 -15.06
C LEU A 86 -15.03 -14.25 -14.85
N ILE A 87 -15.63 -13.16 -15.32
CA ILE A 87 -15.03 -11.83 -15.21
C ILE A 87 -14.96 -11.37 -13.75
N ILE A 88 -16.05 -11.51 -12.98
CA ILE A 88 -16.09 -11.00 -11.61
C ILE A 88 -15.20 -11.80 -10.66
N GLN A 89 -15.15 -13.13 -10.79
CA GLN A 89 -14.30 -13.96 -9.95
C GLN A 89 -12.82 -13.67 -10.21
N GLN A 90 -12.43 -13.49 -11.47
CA GLN A 90 -11.05 -13.10 -11.81
C GLN A 90 -10.72 -11.70 -11.30
N ALA A 91 -11.65 -10.75 -11.37
CA ALA A 91 -11.44 -9.40 -10.83
C ALA A 91 -11.25 -9.40 -9.31
N ILE A 92 -12.09 -10.14 -8.57
CA ILE A 92 -11.99 -10.26 -7.10
C ILE A 92 -10.68 -10.97 -6.72
N LEU A 93 -10.32 -12.07 -7.41
CA LEU A 93 -9.08 -12.79 -7.15
C LEU A 93 -7.85 -11.91 -7.39
N ASN A 94 -7.81 -11.20 -8.51
CA ASN A 94 -6.68 -10.31 -8.83
C ASN A 94 -6.57 -9.16 -7.82
N LEU A 95 -7.70 -8.58 -7.39
CA LEU A 95 -7.72 -7.55 -6.35
C LEU A 95 -7.24 -8.10 -5.00
N PHE A 96 -7.66 -9.31 -4.64
CA PHE A 96 -7.24 -9.99 -3.42
C PHE A 96 -5.73 -10.21 -3.42
N ILE A 97 -5.19 -10.80 -4.51
CA ILE A 97 -3.74 -11.02 -4.67
C ILE A 97 -2.98 -9.69 -4.58
N ALA A 98 -3.42 -8.64 -5.30
CA ALA A 98 -2.77 -7.33 -5.26
C ALA A 98 -2.75 -6.72 -3.86
N THR A 99 -3.86 -6.83 -3.13
CA THR A 99 -3.97 -6.31 -1.75
C THR A 99 -3.06 -7.10 -0.80
N VAL A 100 -3.10 -8.42 -0.89
CA VAL A 100 -2.27 -9.31 -0.07
C VAL A 100 -0.78 -9.07 -0.34
N LEU A 101 -0.37 -8.99 -1.60
CA LEU A 101 1.01 -8.66 -1.98
C LEU A 101 1.41 -7.27 -1.52
N SER A 102 0.53 -6.27 -1.59
CA SER A 102 0.85 -4.92 -1.09
C SER A 102 1.08 -4.92 0.42
N ASN A 103 0.25 -5.66 1.17
CA ASN A 103 0.43 -5.81 2.61
C ASN A 103 1.73 -6.55 2.92
N PHE A 104 1.98 -7.70 2.28
CA PHE A 104 3.22 -8.44 2.45
C PHE A 104 4.44 -7.64 2.00
N ALA A 105 4.35 -6.81 0.96
CA ALA A 105 5.44 -5.96 0.53
C ALA A 105 5.82 -4.94 1.61
N VAL A 106 4.88 -4.42 2.40
CA VAL A 106 5.21 -3.56 3.57
C VAL A 106 5.97 -4.35 4.63
N PHE A 107 5.55 -5.59 4.93
CA PHE A 107 6.21 -6.45 5.91
C PHE A 107 7.58 -6.95 5.43
N CYS A 108 7.68 -7.48 4.20
CA CYS A 108 8.94 -7.91 3.61
C CYS A 108 9.89 -6.74 3.37
N ALA A 109 9.40 -5.55 2.98
CA ALA A 109 10.25 -4.35 2.94
C ALA A 109 10.74 -3.94 4.33
N SER A 110 10.04 -4.29 5.41
CA SER A 110 10.54 -4.11 6.78
C SER A 110 11.61 -5.14 7.17
N ASP A 111 11.63 -6.31 6.55
CA ASP A 111 12.61 -7.38 6.83
C ASP A 111 13.83 -7.36 5.89
N GLU A 112 13.64 -7.34 4.57
CA GLU A 112 14.71 -7.39 3.54
C GLU A 112 15.41 -6.05 3.30
N ILE A 113 14.74 -4.92 3.50
CA ILE A 113 15.44 -3.64 3.51
C ILE A 113 16.00 -3.49 4.92
N ASN A 114 17.24 -3.94 5.10
CA ASN A 114 18.08 -3.74 6.28
C ASN A 114 18.31 -2.25 6.61
N GLY A 115 17.45 -1.33 6.19
CA GLY A 115 17.70 0.09 6.07
C GLY A 115 16.58 1.09 6.28
N ARG A 116 15.31 0.68 6.36
CA ARG A 116 14.25 1.57 6.87
C ARG A 116 14.12 1.38 8.38
N PHE A 117 13.75 2.45 9.09
CA PHE A 117 13.44 2.41 10.53
C PHE A 117 12.39 1.31 10.75
N LYS A 118 12.82 0.16 11.28
CA LYS A 118 11.95 -1.01 11.45
C LYS A 118 10.93 -0.73 12.56
N PRO A 119 9.79 -1.44 12.60
CA PRO A 119 8.89 -1.38 13.74
C PRO A 119 9.60 -1.70 15.08
N SER A 120 10.60 -2.59 15.06
CA SER A 120 11.47 -2.90 16.20
C SER A 120 12.47 -1.77 16.55
N ASP A 121 12.77 -0.88 15.62
CA ASP A 121 13.61 0.29 15.86
C ASP A 121 12.83 1.37 16.61
N ILE A 122 11.52 1.47 16.36
CA ILE A 122 10.62 2.35 17.11
C ILE A 122 10.61 1.95 18.59
N THR A 123 10.46 0.67 18.90
CA THR A 123 10.45 0.19 20.30
C THR A 123 11.80 0.39 20.98
N THR A 124 12.90 0.19 20.26
CA THR A 124 14.26 0.44 20.75
C THR A 124 14.47 1.93 21.04
N TYR A 125 14.06 2.79 20.10
CA TYR A 125 14.12 4.25 20.24
C TYR A 125 13.27 4.76 21.40
N LEU A 126 12.04 4.25 21.57
CA LEU A 126 11.18 4.54 22.72
C LEU A 126 11.85 4.17 24.04
N THR A 127 12.46 2.99 24.11
CA THR A 127 13.17 2.52 25.31
C THR A 127 14.36 3.42 25.65
N MET A 128 15.14 3.84 24.64
CA MET A 128 16.24 4.79 24.82
C MET A 128 15.73 6.17 25.23
N TRP A 129 14.67 6.67 24.58
CA TRP A 129 14.10 7.97 24.89
C TRP A 129 13.64 8.05 26.35
N ASN A 130 12.92 7.03 26.82
CA ASN A 130 12.44 6.94 28.21
C ASN A 130 13.57 6.96 29.26
N LYS A 131 14.80 6.59 28.89
CA LYS A 131 15.97 6.67 29.78
C LYS A 131 16.42 8.12 30.01
N TYR A 132 16.25 8.98 28.99
CA TYR A 132 16.69 10.38 29.01
C TYR A 132 15.54 11.34 29.37
N ASP A 133 14.29 11.05 29.00
CA ASP A 133 13.10 11.81 29.35
C ASP A 133 12.43 11.28 30.64
N LYS A 134 13.10 11.46 31.78
CA LYS A 134 12.57 11.03 33.09
C LYS A 134 11.32 11.77 33.54
N GLN A 135 11.05 12.95 32.97
CA GLN A 135 9.92 13.81 33.32
C GLN A 135 8.71 13.61 32.41
N GLN A 136 8.83 12.81 31.34
CA GLN A 136 7.80 12.61 30.31
C GLN A 136 7.35 13.92 29.65
N ASN A 137 8.25 14.90 29.56
CA ASN A 137 7.93 16.21 28.99
C ASN A 137 7.94 16.20 27.45
N SER A 138 8.16 15.03 26.82
CA SER A 138 8.22 14.84 25.37
C SER A 138 9.32 15.65 24.67
N GLU A 139 10.23 16.22 25.45
CA GLU A 139 11.34 17.06 25.04
C GLU A 139 12.62 16.70 25.79
N ILE A 140 13.74 16.63 25.07
CA ILE A 140 15.06 16.43 25.66
C ILE A 140 16.03 17.53 25.23
N SER A 141 16.99 17.85 26.10
CA SER A 141 18.08 18.77 25.77
C SER A 141 18.97 18.20 24.67
N ARG A 142 19.59 19.08 23.87
CA ARG A 142 20.53 18.81 22.79
C ARG A 142 21.60 17.79 23.16
N ASN A 143 22.16 17.88 24.37
CA ASN A 143 23.22 16.97 24.81
C ASN A 143 22.68 15.54 24.99
N TYR A 144 21.48 15.40 25.54
CA TYR A 144 20.81 14.11 25.65
C TYR A 144 20.40 13.56 24.28
N ALA A 145 19.95 14.42 23.36
CA ALA A 145 19.65 14.01 21.99
C ALA A 145 20.89 13.47 21.26
N ARG A 146 22.04 14.13 21.42
CA ARG A 146 23.32 13.64 20.86
C ARG A 146 23.74 12.29 21.44
N MET A 147 23.64 12.14 22.76
CA MET A 147 23.95 10.88 23.44
C MET A 147 23.03 9.74 22.98
N LEU A 148 21.74 10.01 22.82
CA LEU A 148 20.77 9.04 22.29
C LEU A 148 21.14 8.61 20.87
N CYS A 149 21.48 9.55 19.99
CA CYS A 149 21.93 9.22 18.63
C CYS A 149 23.18 8.32 18.64
N LEU A 150 24.17 8.58 19.51
CA LEU A 150 25.35 7.70 19.65
C LEU A 150 24.99 6.30 20.09
N GLU A 151 24.16 6.19 21.13
CA GLU A 151 23.73 4.92 21.68
C GLU A 151 22.96 4.10 20.63
N TYR A 152 22.10 4.77 19.84
CA TYR A 152 21.39 4.17 18.72
C TYR A 152 22.34 3.67 17.62
N PHE A 153 23.29 4.49 17.18
CA PHE A 153 24.25 4.12 16.13
C PHE A 153 25.16 2.96 16.56
N LYS A 154 25.59 2.97 17.83
CA LYS A 154 26.40 1.90 18.42
C LYS A 154 25.62 0.58 18.50
N LEU A 155 24.35 0.61 18.89
CA LEU A 155 23.50 -0.59 18.96
C LEU A 155 23.21 -1.20 17.59
N LYS A 156 23.18 -0.38 16.54
CA LYS A 156 23.02 -0.83 15.16
C LYS A 156 24.32 -1.23 14.47
N GLN A 157 25.44 -1.26 15.20
CA GLN A 157 26.77 -1.67 14.71
C GLN A 157 27.28 -0.82 13.52
N TYR A 158 26.89 0.46 13.46
CA TYR A 158 27.47 1.41 12.51
C TYR A 158 28.87 1.84 12.99
N THR A 159 29.88 1.02 12.72
CA THR A 159 31.27 1.24 13.17
C THR A 159 32.24 1.58 12.03
N THR A 160 31.73 1.75 10.81
CA THR A 160 32.56 2.02 9.62
C THR A 160 32.97 3.49 9.55
N THR A 161 34.09 3.81 8.91
CA THR A 161 34.56 5.20 8.75
C THR A 161 33.53 6.08 8.04
N GLU A 162 32.80 5.55 7.05
CA GLU A 162 31.71 6.24 6.37
C GLU A 162 30.52 6.56 7.32
N ASP A 163 30.21 5.65 8.24
CA ASP A 163 29.13 5.83 9.21
C ASP A 163 29.42 6.99 10.19
N ILE A 164 30.69 7.21 10.52
CA ILE A 164 31.14 8.31 11.39
C ILE A 164 30.93 9.66 10.71
N TYR A 165 31.20 9.78 9.41
CA TYR A 165 30.92 11.00 8.66
C TYR A 165 29.43 11.33 8.65
N VAL A 166 28.57 10.31 8.55
CA VAL A 166 27.14 10.57 8.56
C VAL A 166 26.62 10.90 9.95
N LEU A 167 27.16 10.28 11.00
CA LEU A 167 26.88 10.70 12.36
C LEU A 167 27.24 12.18 12.58
N PHE A 168 28.36 12.63 12.01
CA PHE A 168 28.74 14.05 12.04
C PHE A 168 27.74 14.93 11.29
N GLN A 169 27.31 14.54 10.09
CA GLN A 169 26.28 15.26 9.33
C GLN A 169 24.92 15.28 10.03
N LEU A 170 24.55 14.19 10.72
CA LEU A 170 23.34 14.10 11.52
C LEU A 170 23.39 15.11 12.67
N TYR A 171 24.54 15.25 13.33
CA TYR A 171 24.72 16.24 14.38
C TYR A 171 24.65 17.68 13.89
N GLU A 172 25.29 17.99 12.76
CA GLU A 172 25.15 19.33 12.18
C GLU A 172 23.69 19.67 11.90
N GLN A 173 22.93 18.71 11.38
CA GLN A 173 21.54 18.95 11.03
C GLN A 173 20.62 19.02 12.25
N LEU A 174 20.87 18.18 13.27
CA LEU A 174 20.23 18.30 14.57
C LEU A 174 20.48 19.68 15.18
N ASP A 175 21.71 20.18 15.09
CA ASP A 175 22.05 21.52 15.55
C ASP A 175 21.35 22.61 14.74
N ARG A 176 21.18 22.43 13.43
CA ARG A 176 20.41 23.33 12.55
C ARG A 176 18.92 23.33 12.88
N GLU A 177 18.30 22.18 13.09
CA GLU A 177 16.87 22.09 13.43
C GLU A 177 16.57 22.65 14.82
N ILE A 178 17.43 22.35 15.80
CA ILE A 178 17.32 22.96 17.12
C ILE A 178 17.50 24.48 16.98
N LYS A 179 18.47 24.98 16.21
CA LYS A 179 18.60 26.42 15.92
C LYS A 179 17.33 27.01 15.32
N ALA A 180 16.75 26.36 14.31
CA ALA A 180 15.57 26.85 13.60
C ALA A 180 14.31 26.85 14.48
N THR A 181 14.15 25.86 15.36
CA THR A 181 13.01 25.77 16.29
C THR A 181 13.08 26.90 17.33
N TYR A 182 14.29 27.18 17.84
CA TYR A 182 14.54 28.26 18.81
C TYR A 182 14.40 29.66 18.21
N LEU A 183 14.87 29.85 16.98
CA LEU A 183 14.75 31.13 16.26
C LEU A 183 13.30 31.50 15.92
N ASN A 184 12.38 30.53 15.90
CA ASN A 184 10.96 30.78 15.70
C ASN A 184 10.22 31.10 17.01
N GLU A 185 10.80 30.76 18.17
CA GLU A 185 10.14 30.93 19.47
C GLU A 185 10.47 32.26 20.18
N ASP A 186 11.60 32.92 19.90
CA ASP A 186 11.96 34.17 20.60
C ASP A 186 12.54 35.28 19.71
N ASP A 187 11.73 36.29 19.43
CA ASP A 187 12.16 37.68 19.26
C ASP A 187 12.36 38.30 20.65
N GLN A 188 13.43 37.89 21.36
CA GLN A 188 14.03 38.68 22.44
C GLN A 188 15.32 38.06 23.01
N ARG A 189 16.44 38.77 22.79
CA ARG A 189 17.67 38.82 23.62
C ARG A 189 18.04 37.52 24.36
N VAL A 190 18.84 36.67 23.72
CA VAL A 190 19.61 35.65 24.45
C VAL A 190 21.08 35.77 24.10
N ASP A 191 21.88 35.94 25.15
CA ASP A 191 23.34 36.00 25.12
C ASP A 191 23.90 34.74 24.43
N ASN A 192 24.91 34.91 23.56
CA ASN A 192 25.51 33.83 22.76
C ASN A 192 26.01 32.61 23.59
N ASN A 193 26.10 32.74 24.91
CA ASN A 193 26.53 31.70 25.84
C ASN A 193 25.41 30.75 26.30
N ASP A 194 24.14 31.17 26.34
CA ASP A 194 23.02 30.31 26.76
C ASP A 194 22.42 29.47 25.63
N PHE A 195 22.61 29.89 24.37
CA PHE A 195 22.31 29.08 23.20
C PHE A 195 23.04 27.71 23.24
N LYS A 196 24.23 27.67 23.86
CA LYS A 196 25.02 26.45 24.04
C LYS A 196 24.42 25.47 25.07
N LYS A 197 23.50 25.93 25.94
CA LYS A 197 22.98 25.15 27.08
C LYS A 197 21.55 24.62 26.88
N GLU A 198 20.67 25.34 26.20
CA GLU A 198 19.22 25.10 26.36
C GLU A 198 18.43 24.63 25.14
N GLY A 199 19.08 24.33 24.00
CA GLY A 199 18.39 23.76 22.85
C GLY A 199 17.66 22.44 23.16
N LYS A 200 16.34 22.38 23.07
CA LYS A 200 15.45 21.22 23.26
C LYS A 200 14.94 20.69 21.93
N ILE A 201 14.60 19.42 21.89
CA ILE A 201 14.00 18.78 20.72
C ILE A 201 12.90 17.83 21.15
N SER A 202 11.79 17.82 20.41
CA SER A 202 10.68 16.89 20.61
C SER A 202 11.01 15.49 20.11
N PHE A 203 10.43 14.47 20.76
CA PHE A 203 10.49 13.05 20.35
C PHE A 203 10.26 12.85 18.85
N ARG A 204 9.20 13.47 18.32
CA ARG A 204 8.79 13.30 16.92
C ARG A 204 9.83 13.86 15.95
N ASN A 205 10.37 15.04 16.27
CA ASN A 205 11.34 15.73 15.40
C ASN A 205 12.67 14.96 15.40
N LEU A 206 13.13 14.49 16.57
CA LEU A 206 14.35 13.68 16.63
C LEU A 206 14.18 12.34 15.90
N MET A 207 13.04 11.67 16.06
CA MET A 207 12.74 10.42 15.33
C MET A 207 12.72 10.66 13.82
N LEU A 208 12.10 11.74 13.35
CA LEU A 208 12.02 12.06 11.93
C LEU A 208 13.41 12.38 11.35
N LEU A 209 14.22 13.17 12.05
CA LEU A 209 15.59 13.48 11.66
C LEU A 209 16.44 12.20 11.56
N LEU A 210 16.31 11.31 12.54
CA LEU A 210 17.05 10.06 12.58
C LEU A 210 16.59 9.10 11.45
N ALA A 211 15.29 8.97 11.22
CA ALA A 211 14.73 8.14 10.15
C ALA A 211 15.10 8.65 8.75
N THR A 212 15.01 9.96 8.51
CA THR A 212 15.35 10.58 7.20
C THR A 212 16.83 10.43 6.88
N LYS A 213 17.72 10.61 7.85
CA LYS A 213 19.16 10.47 7.63
C LYS A 213 19.59 9.02 7.46
N LEU A 214 19.07 8.10 8.28
CA LEU A 214 19.34 6.67 8.07
C LEU A 214 18.86 6.17 6.70
N ALA A 215 17.76 6.73 6.17
CA ALA A 215 17.31 6.44 4.82
C ALA A 215 18.27 6.98 3.73
N ASN A 216 18.76 8.22 3.87
CA ASN A 216 19.70 8.83 2.93
C ASN A 216 21.07 8.12 2.92
N ILE A 217 21.58 7.66 4.07
CA ILE A 217 22.82 6.87 4.16
C ILE A 217 22.75 5.65 3.27
N LYS A 218 21.63 4.95 3.32
CA LYS A 218 21.49 3.66 2.62
C LYS A 218 21.09 3.82 1.17
N ALA A 219 20.42 4.92 0.82
CA ALA A 219 20.31 5.33 -0.57
C ALA A 219 21.71 5.55 -1.16
N SER A 220 22.58 6.31 -0.48
CA SER A 220 23.97 6.52 -0.90
C SER A 220 24.76 5.21 -1.00
N PHE A 221 24.62 4.31 -0.03
CA PHE A 221 25.31 3.01 -0.04
C PHE A 221 24.85 2.13 -1.21
N LYS A 222 23.53 2.07 -1.47
CA LYS A 222 22.97 1.29 -2.59
C LYS A 222 23.39 1.86 -3.94
N THR A 223 23.47 3.18 -4.07
CA THR A 223 23.98 3.84 -5.28
C THR A 223 25.46 3.54 -5.48
N ASN A 224 26.28 3.57 -4.42
CA ASN A 224 27.71 3.24 -4.51
C ASN A 224 27.95 1.76 -4.85
N ASP A 225 27.17 0.83 -4.30
CA ASP A 225 27.24 -0.61 -4.65
C ASP A 225 26.79 -0.89 -6.09
N LEU A 226 25.81 -0.14 -6.58
CA LEU A 226 25.41 -0.22 -8.00
C LEU A 226 26.49 0.35 -8.91
N LEU A 227 27.11 1.48 -8.53
CA LEU A 227 28.19 2.10 -9.29
C LEU A 227 29.44 1.21 -9.34
N SER A 228 29.79 0.54 -8.25
CA SER A 228 30.93 -0.39 -8.24
C SER A 228 30.68 -1.61 -9.12
N LYS A 229 29.45 -2.14 -9.14
CA LYS A 229 29.07 -3.24 -10.04
C LYS A 229 29.09 -2.83 -11.51
N LEU A 230 28.59 -1.64 -11.83
CA LEU A 230 28.64 -1.11 -13.19
C LEU A 230 30.08 -0.88 -13.66
N ALA A 231 30.95 -0.32 -12.80
CA ALA A 231 32.37 -0.16 -13.11
C ALA A 231 33.07 -1.51 -13.36
N LEU A 232 32.73 -2.53 -12.57
CA LEU A 232 33.26 -3.89 -12.76
C LEU A 232 32.79 -4.50 -14.10
N GLU A 233 31.53 -4.30 -14.48
CA GLU A 233 31.01 -4.78 -15.77
C GLU A 233 31.70 -4.08 -16.96
N GLU A 234 31.96 -2.77 -16.84
CA GLU A 234 32.67 -1.99 -17.86
C GLU A 234 34.12 -2.51 -18.05
N ASP A 235 34.86 -2.70 -16.95
CA ASP A 235 36.21 -3.30 -16.95
C ASP A 235 36.25 -4.71 -17.58
N ILE A 236 35.22 -5.53 -17.32
CA ILE A 236 35.12 -6.87 -17.91
C ILE A 236 34.88 -6.76 -19.43
N THR A 237 33.98 -5.89 -19.87
CA THR A 237 33.70 -5.71 -21.29
C THR A 237 34.90 -5.17 -22.06
N GLU A 238 35.65 -4.22 -21.47
CA GLU A 238 36.85 -3.66 -22.08
C GLU A 238 37.95 -4.72 -22.23
N ASN A 239 38.21 -5.52 -21.18
CA ASN A 239 39.17 -6.62 -21.24
C ASN A 239 38.80 -7.72 -22.26
N VAL A 240 37.51 -8.10 -22.33
CA VAL A 240 37.05 -9.09 -23.31
C VAL A 240 37.19 -8.55 -24.74
N SER A 241 36.86 -7.27 -24.96
CA SER A 241 37.02 -6.64 -26.27
C SER A 241 38.48 -6.55 -26.71
N ALA A 242 39.40 -6.22 -25.80
CA ALA A 242 40.84 -6.21 -26.06
C ALA A 242 41.40 -7.60 -26.40
N THR A 243 40.86 -8.66 -25.79
CA THR A 243 41.29 -10.05 -26.04
C THR A 243 40.76 -10.59 -27.37
N LEU A 244 39.62 -10.10 -27.86
CA LEU A 244 39.03 -10.51 -29.15
C LEU A 244 39.68 -9.84 -30.37
N ILE A 245 40.40 -8.73 -30.17
CA ILE A 245 41.05 -7.95 -31.23
C ILE A 245 42.54 -8.33 -31.41
N ALA A 246 43.12 -9.12 -30.49
CA ALA A 246 44.47 -9.65 -30.55
C ALA A 246 44.53 -11.04 -31.20
#